data_AF-A0AAD7MSY1-F1
#
_entry.id   AF-A0AAD7MSY1-F1
#
_cell.length_a   1.000
_cell.length_b   1.000
_cell.length_c   1.000
_cell.angle_alpha   90.00
_cell.angle_beta   90.00
_cell.angle_gamma   90.00
#
_symmetry.space_group_name_H-M   'P 1'
#
loop_
_entity.id
_entity.type
_entity.pdbx_description
1 polymer ?
#
loop_
_entity_poly.entity_id
_entity_poly.type
_entity_poly.pdbx_seq_one_letter_code
_entity_poly.pdbx_strand_id
1 'polypeptide(L)'
;MPYLMLRRSLLRLSNGGGYGNWGDSHRPHRPLVADPRIDEWILDNEIWLRREHRDWRHGLVTLVDAETIFPNSLLSETARIITRSDDLPGFTILGETRRQELRIQPSTDSFKRTFLAMSDGLLRNMDWANIIIAGGIVLGSLVNVNPPQHEPEWSLSDIDIYIHGLSPGDATAKICHIYDVFRSNLPHHMRTLTVRNSKTITFYAEYPLRRIQIILKLASDPKDVLLNFDLDICSMGWDGSDVWMLPRAARALETGYNTFTMNLIQGHYLSERKASQPQRIFKYARKGYGLRFLPVYMTSVDHDINSLAEEARTWAWHRYLYITELPARDGIFTRADLDDAVGFRRTRPLSSFTHLMRHVAFWEMGQTFSNIIIEKDHWASTSYDTDDNIPRQQYAWDARFNGAAFSASIIRSNMEDVDEWRLNDFRGRLRQHGVLCNDQLNRAQRMTSASNVKDILGTEKDIRMLVLLPVDFAIYANALVNEAQADAGSEERRLLEPVVNGMADIPTTQQEGLFLWTIGPQLMWQHMDRRIDELFEVLYAFRRANRTMDEDSQISRFTKELLRRETSALDRGVDEFVAFGEWLSLTPQ
;
A
#
# COMPACT_ATOMS: atom_id res chain seq x y z
N MET A 1 -12.06 21.12 -15.46
CA MET A 1 -11.02 22.09 -15.90
C MET A 1 -9.67 21.54 -15.49
N PRO A 2 -8.67 21.37 -16.37
CA PRO A 2 -7.36 20.78 -16.02
C PRO A 2 -6.65 21.50 -14.85
N TYR A 3 -5.89 20.77 -14.04
CA TYR A 3 -5.21 21.30 -12.85
C TYR A 3 -4.32 22.51 -13.16
N LEU A 4 -3.56 22.45 -14.26
CA LEU A 4 -2.69 23.56 -14.67
C LEU A 4 -3.48 24.81 -15.06
N MET A 5 -4.68 24.65 -15.63
CA MET A 5 -5.57 25.79 -15.89
C MET A 5 -6.07 26.41 -14.58
N LEU A 6 -6.37 25.60 -13.55
CA LEU A 6 -6.71 26.11 -12.22
C LEU A 6 -5.58 26.94 -11.64
N ARG A 7 -4.38 26.36 -11.57
CA ARG A 7 -3.20 27.04 -11.03
C ARG A 7 -2.94 28.37 -11.74
N ARG A 8 -2.99 28.40 -13.09
CA ARG A 8 -2.83 29.64 -13.88
C ARG A 8 -3.91 30.67 -13.60
N SER A 9 -5.17 30.26 -13.49
CA SER A 9 -6.29 31.17 -13.20
C SER A 9 -6.14 31.78 -11.80
N LEU A 10 -5.81 30.98 -10.80
CA LEU A 10 -5.59 31.47 -9.43
C LEU A 10 -4.37 32.41 -9.35
N LEU A 11 -3.28 32.10 -10.07
CA LEU A 11 -2.11 32.97 -10.20
C LEU A 11 -2.44 34.33 -10.82
N ARG A 12 -3.29 34.36 -11.85
CA ARG A 12 -3.75 35.62 -12.44
C ARG A 12 -4.59 36.43 -11.46
N LEU A 13 -5.44 35.78 -10.67
CA LEU A 13 -6.23 36.45 -9.64
C LEU A 13 -5.37 37.00 -8.50
N SER A 14 -4.31 36.29 -8.09
CA SER A 14 -3.40 36.77 -7.05
C SER A 14 -2.53 37.94 -7.52
N ASN A 15 -2.12 37.93 -8.79
CA ASN A 15 -1.28 38.99 -9.37
C ASN A 15 -2.08 40.18 -9.92
N GLY A 16 -3.37 39.97 -10.23
CA GLY A 16 -4.26 40.93 -10.89
C GLY A 16 -4.96 41.92 -9.96
N GLY A 17 -4.32 42.33 -8.86
CA GLY A 17 -4.81 43.42 -8.02
C GLY A 17 -4.85 44.75 -8.79
N GLY A 18 -5.90 44.98 -9.57
CA GLY A 18 -6.11 46.19 -10.35
C GLY A 18 -7.19 46.04 -11.42
N TYR A 19 -8.37 46.58 -11.12
CA TYR A 19 -9.49 46.87 -12.02
C TYR A 19 -10.36 45.69 -12.50
N GLY A 20 -11.33 45.32 -11.65
CA GLY A 20 -12.53 44.58 -12.06
C GLY A 20 -13.66 44.83 -11.06
N ASN A 21 -14.63 45.65 -11.45
CA ASN A 21 -15.81 46.02 -10.66
C ASN A 21 -16.73 44.80 -10.43
N TRP A 22 -16.52 44.04 -9.36
CA TRP A 22 -17.55 43.20 -8.72
C TRP A 22 -17.31 43.24 -7.21
N GLY A 23 -18.31 43.74 -6.48
CA GLY A 23 -18.21 44.17 -5.09
C GLY A 23 -18.03 43.03 -4.09
N ASP A 24 -16.79 42.68 -3.81
CA ASP A 24 -16.42 41.91 -2.61
C ASP A 24 -15.02 42.35 -2.14
N SER A 25 -14.86 43.65 -1.89
CA SER A 25 -13.70 44.20 -1.17
C SER A 25 -13.79 43.72 0.28
N HIS A 26 -12.72 43.09 0.81
CA HIS A 26 -12.44 42.65 2.20
C HIS A 26 -12.03 41.17 2.37
N ARG A 27 -11.59 40.46 1.32
CA ARG A 27 -10.83 39.22 1.55
C ARG A 27 -9.35 39.54 1.78
N PRO A 28 -8.75 39.22 2.95
CA PRO A 28 -7.31 39.37 3.13
C PRO A 28 -6.58 38.56 2.05
N HIS A 29 -5.48 39.10 1.53
CA HIS A 29 -4.61 38.41 0.58
C HIS A 29 -4.07 37.12 1.24
N ARG A 30 -4.77 36.00 1.08
CA ARG A 30 -4.26 34.69 1.47
C ARG A 30 -3.18 34.27 0.47
N PRO A 31 -2.06 33.69 0.93
CA PRO A 31 -1.08 33.11 0.02
C PRO A 31 -1.76 32.05 -0.84
N LEU A 32 -1.39 31.98 -2.13
CA LEU A 32 -1.99 31.02 -3.09
C LEU A 32 -1.96 29.58 -2.57
N VAL A 33 -0.90 29.22 -1.83
CA VAL A 33 -0.74 27.91 -1.19
C VAL A 33 -1.89 27.59 -0.21
N ALA A 34 -2.50 28.59 0.43
CA ALA A 34 -3.61 28.42 1.37
C ALA A 34 -5.00 28.56 0.71
N ASP A 35 -5.08 28.65 -0.63
CA ASP A 35 -6.36 28.75 -1.34
C ASP A 35 -7.11 27.40 -1.31
N PRO A 36 -8.28 27.34 -0.64
CA PRO A 36 -9.01 26.08 -0.47
C PRO A 36 -9.48 25.48 -1.81
N ARG A 37 -9.64 26.30 -2.85
CA ARG A 37 -10.08 25.85 -4.19
C ARG A 37 -9.11 24.87 -4.82
N ILE A 38 -7.83 24.87 -4.42
CA ILE A 38 -6.85 23.90 -4.90
C ILE A 38 -7.16 22.52 -4.33
N ASP A 39 -7.40 22.44 -3.02
CA ASP A 39 -7.66 21.20 -2.31
C ASP A 39 -9.05 20.63 -2.70
N GLU A 40 -10.07 21.49 -2.79
CA GLU A 40 -11.41 21.15 -3.29
C GLU A 40 -11.36 20.60 -4.72
N TRP A 41 -10.65 21.28 -5.62
CA TRP A 41 -10.51 20.79 -6.98
C TRP A 41 -9.84 19.41 -7.03
N ILE A 42 -8.80 19.18 -6.21
CA ILE A 42 -8.11 17.89 -6.17
C ILE A 42 -9.08 16.77 -5.77
N LEU A 43 -9.88 16.99 -4.73
CA LEU A 43 -10.90 16.03 -4.29
C LEU A 43 -11.98 15.80 -5.36
N ASP A 44 -12.55 16.87 -5.91
CA ASP A 44 -13.65 16.81 -6.89
C ASP A 44 -13.22 16.15 -8.21
N ASN A 45 -11.96 16.33 -8.60
CA ASN A 45 -11.47 15.87 -9.89
C ASN A 45 -10.80 14.49 -9.81
N GLU A 46 -10.63 13.89 -8.63
CA GLU A 46 -10.11 12.52 -8.53
C GLU A 46 -11.09 11.50 -9.15
N ILE A 47 -12.39 11.65 -8.92
CA ILE A 47 -13.43 10.85 -9.59
C ILE A 47 -13.37 11.04 -11.11
N TRP A 48 -13.18 12.28 -11.56
CA TRP A 48 -13.00 12.57 -12.98
C TRP A 48 -11.76 11.86 -13.54
N LEU A 49 -10.62 11.87 -12.83
CA LEU A 49 -9.39 11.20 -13.24
C LEU A 49 -9.55 9.68 -13.34
N ARG A 50 -10.37 9.07 -12.47
CA ARG A 50 -10.65 7.62 -12.49
C ARG A 50 -11.48 7.16 -13.69
N ARG A 51 -12.18 8.07 -14.37
CA ARG A 51 -12.90 7.73 -15.61
C ARG A 51 -11.92 7.38 -16.73
N GLU A 52 -12.41 6.66 -17.74
CA GLU A 52 -11.65 6.40 -18.95
C GLU A 52 -11.38 7.70 -19.70
N HIS A 53 -10.12 7.92 -20.07
CA HIS A 53 -9.68 9.06 -20.85
C HIS A 53 -8.91 8.57 -22.06
N ARG A 54 -9.07 9.24 -23.21
CA ARG A 54 -8.28 8.91 -24.42
C ARG A 54 -6.79 9.17 -24.23
N ASP A 55 -6.43 10.12 -23.38
CA ASP A 55 -5.04 10.43 -23.04
C ASP A 55 -4.92 10.72 -21.54
N TRP A 56 -4.33 9.77 -20.82
CA TRP A 56 -4.14 9.81 -19.37
C TRP A 56 -3.27 10.99 -18.91
N ARG A 57 -2.45 11.56 -19.80
CA ARG A 57 -1.52 12.67 -19.47
C ARG A 57 -2.24 13.96 -19.10
N HIS A 58 -3.45 14.19 -19.62
CA HIS A 58 -4.22 15.42 -19.39
C HIS A 58 -4.59 15.65 -17.93
N GLY A 59 -4.58 14.57 -17.13
CA GLY A 59 -4.93 14.60 -15.71
C GLY A 59 -3.74 14.71 -14.76
N LEU A 60 -2.52 14.61 -15.29
CA LEU A 60 -1.29 14.56 -14.50
C LEU A 60 -0.45 15.82 -14.75
N VAL A 61 0.61 15.94 -13.96
CA VAL A 61 1.59 17.02 -14.09
C VAL A 61 3.01 16.48 -14.03
N THR A 62 3.97 17.24 -14.56
CA THR A 62 5.39 16.87 -14.64
C THR A 62 6.30 17.93 -14.03
N LEU A 63 7.61 17.69 -14.04
CA LEU A 63 8.61 18.70 -13.64
C LEU A 63 8.68 19.89 -14.61
N VAL A 64 8.25 19.74 -15.86
CA VAL A 64 8.13 20.85 -16.82
C VAL A 64 7.07 21.85 -16.36
N ASP A 65 6.05 21.38 -15.66
CA ASP A 65 4.95 22.21 -15.15
C ASP A 65 5.28 22.91 -13.81
N ALA A 66 6.48 22.69 -13.28
CA ALA A 66 6.84 23.07 -11.91
C ALA A 66 6.70 24.58 -11.61
N GLU A 67 6.89 25.48 -12.58
CA GLU A 67 6.62 26.92 -12.37
C GLU A 67 5.14 27.23 -12.15
N THR A 68 4.25 26.49 -12.81
CA THR A 68 2.80 26.65 -12.62
C THR A 68 2.35 25.98 -11.31
N ILE A 69 2.96 24.86 -10.95
CA ILE A 69 2.63 24.10 -9.75
C ILE A 69 3.23 24.73 -8.50
N PHE A 70 4.45 25.28 -8.56
CA PHE A 70 5.18 25.83 -7.42
C PHE A 70 5.64 27.27 -7.74
N PRO A 71 4.71 28.22 -7.91
CA PRO A 71 5.01 29.55 -8.43
C PRO A 71 5.92 30.40 -7.53
N ASN A 72 5.99 30.06 -6.24
CA ASN A 72 6.87 30.73 -5.28
C ASN A 72 8.16 29.95 -5.02
N SER A 73 8.43 28.90 -5.80
CA SER A 73 9.67 28.13 -5.66
C SER A 73 10.85 28.87 -6.28
N LEU A 74 12.04 28.67 -5.71
CA LEU A 74 13.28 29.22 -6.24
C LEU A 74 14.01 28.13 -7.04
N LEU A 75 14.26 28.39 -8.33
CA LEU A 75 15.03 27.49 -9.18
C LEU A 75 16.51 27.90 -9.18
N SER A 76 17.39 26.94 -8.88
CA SER A 76 18.84 27.05 -9.07
C SER A 76 19.34 25.95 -10.01
N GLU A 77 20.63 25.95 -10.31
CA GLU A 77 21.27 24.88 -11.10
C GLU A 77 21.20 23.51 -10.42
N THR A 78 21.16 23.48 -9.09
CA THR A 78 21.26 22.25 -8.29
C THR A 78 19.92 21.77 -7.74
N ALA A 79 18.95 22.66 -7.54
CA ALA A 79 17.66 22.30 -6.96
C ALA A 79 16.57 23.31 -7.31
N ARG A 80 15.32 22.86 -7.22
CA ARG A 80 14.16 23.72 -6.99
C ARG A 80 13.82 23.70 -5.50
N ILE A 81 13.77 24.87 -4.88
CA ILE A 81 13.47 25.04 -3.46
C ILE A 81 12.01 25.48 -3.31
N ILE A 82 11.21 24.66 -2.64
CA ILE A 82 9.81 24.92 -2.33
C ILE A 82 9.72 25.31 -0.84
N THR A 83 9.36 26.56 -0.56
CA THR A 83 9.10 27.04 0.80
C THR A 83 7.63 26.78 1.15
N ARG A 84 7.40 25.99 2.20
CA ARG A 84 6.06 25.58 2.62
C ARG A 84 5.48 26.57 3.63
N SER A 85 4.19 26.87 3.51
CA SER A 85 3.46 27.76 4.43
C SER A 85 3.19 27.07 5.77
N ASP A 86 3.40 27.77 6.89
CA ASP A 86 2.93 27.31 8.21
C ASP A 86 1.48 27.71 8.49
N ASP A 87 0.96 28.68 7.72
CA ASP A 87 -0.45 29.07 7.72
C ASP A 87 -1.22 28.23 6.68
N LEU A 88 -1.50 26.97 7.03
CA LEU A 88 -2.36 26.07 6.26
C LEU A 88 -3.66 25.82 7.04
N PRO A 89 -4.85 26.13 6.47
CA PRO A 89 -6.10 25.92 7.18
C PRO A 89 -6.41 24.43 7.31
N GLY A 90 -7.10 24.03 8.38
CA GLY A 90 -7.45 22.64 8.66
C GLY A 90 -6.81 22.14 9.95
N PHE A 91 -6.91 20.83 10.18
CA PHE A 91 -6.28 20.16 11.32
C PHE A 91 -5.15 19.27 10.81
N THR A 92 -3.96 19.38 11.39
CA THR A 92 -2.77 18.63 10.96
C THR A 92 -2.22 17.77 12.07
N ILE A 93 -1.70 16.60 11.71
CA ILE A 93 -1.02 15.67 12.60
C ILE A 93 0.25 15.16 11.93
N LEU A 94 1.19 14.62 12.72
CA LEU A 94 2.43 14.03 12.21
C LEU A 94 3.30 15.04 11.43
N GLY A 95 3.26 16.31 11.85
CA GLY A 95 3.98 17.42 11.22
C GLY A 95 5.37 17.66 11.79
N GLU A 96 5.79 16.93 12.82
CA GLU A 96 6.98 17.20 13.65
C GLU A 96 8.29 17.12 12.86
N THR A 97 8.31 16.30 11.80
CA THR A 97 9.48 16.15 10.90
C THR A 97 9.30 16.89 9.57
N ARG A 98 8.19 17.63 9.41
CA ARG A 98 7.94 18.45 8.23
C ARG A 98 8.96 19.57 8.17
N ARG A 99 9.77 19.57 7.11
CA ARG A 99 10.72 20.65 6.82
C ARG A 99 10.00 21.84 6.20
N GLN A 100 10.35 23.06 6.62
CA GLN A 100 9.83 24.31 6.05
C GLN A 100 10.27 24.50 4.60
N GLU A 101 11.49 24.08 4.26
CA GLU A 101 11.99 24.05 2.88
C GLU A 101 12.12 22.61 2.38
N LEU A 102 11.57 22.36 1.20
CA LEU A 102 11.79 21.13 0.43
C LEU A 102 12.68 21.44 -0.78
N ARG A 103 13.70 20.63 -1.01
CA ARG A 103 14.50 20.68 -2.24
C ARG A 103 14.12 19.51 -3.13
N ILE A 104 13.83 19.79 -4.40
CA ILE A 104 13.57 18.78 -5.42
C ILE A 104 14.49 18.97 -6.62
N GLN A 105 14.63 17.94 -7.45
CA GLN A 105 15.43 18.01 -8.67
C GLN A 105 14.97 19.19 -9.55
N PRO A 106 15.91 19.98 -10.11
CA PRO A 106 15.58 21.18 -10.88
C PRO A 106 14.99 20.86 -12.26
N SER A 107 15.17 19.63 -12.76
CA SER A 107 14.73 19.20 -14.08
C SER A 107 14.57 17.67 -14.17
N THR A 108 13.87 17.21 -15.20
CA THR A 108 13.75 15.78 -15.54
C THR A 108 15.11 15.12 -15.79
N ASP A 109 16.08 15.84 -16.39
CA ASP A 109 17.42 15.32 -16.60
C ASP A 109 18.20 15.12 -15.29
N SER A 110 18.08 16.06 -14.35
CA SER A 110 18.68 15.90 -13.02
C SER A 110 18.03 14.74 -12.27
N PHE A 111 16.70 14.58 -12.37
CA PHE A 111 16.01 13.41 -11.84
C PHE A 111 16.54 12.11 -12.45
N LYS A 112 16.66 12.02 -13.78
CA LYS A 112 17.15 10.82 -14.47
C LYS A 112 18.55 10.41 -14.02
N ARG A 113 19.46 11.38 -13.82
CA ARG A 113 20.80 11.12 -13.28
C ARG A 113 20.75 10.57 -11.86
N THR A 114 19.95 11.18 -10.99
CA THR A 114 19.79 10.72 -9.61
C THR A 114 19.13 9.34 -9.54
N PHE A 115 18.07 9.11 -10.31
CA PHE A 115 17.42 7.80 -10.40
C PHE A 115 18.39 6.72 -10.89
N LEU A 116 19.21 7.01 -11.90
CA LEU A 116 20.23 6.08 -12.39
C LEU A 116 21.26 5.74 -11.29
N ALA A 117 21.70 6.73 -10.53
CA ALA A 117 22.62 6.51 -9.41
C ALA A 117 21.97 5.73 -8.27
N MET A 118 20.74 6.08 -7.90
CA MET A 118 20.00 5.40 -6.83
C MET A 118 19.60 3.98 -7.20
N SER A 119 19.39 3.67 -8.47
CA SER A 119 19.05 2.31 -8.94
C SER A 119 20.26 1.44 -9.27
N ASP A 120 21.48 1.90 -8.95
CA ASP A 120 22.75 1.22 -9.26
C ASP A 120 22.91 0.88 -10.76
N GLY A 121 22.21 1.57 -11.65
CA GLY A 121 22.20 1.28 -13.08
C GLY A 121 21.54 -0.05 -13.46
N LEU A 122 20.79 -0.70 -12.57
CA LEU A 122 20.16 -2.02 -12.81
C LEU A 122 19.19 -2.04 -14.00
N LEU A 123 18.71 -0.86 -14.41
CA LEU A 123 17.73 -0.68 -15.50
C LEU A 123 18.32 0.00 -16.74
N ARG A 124 19.64 0.04 -16.90
CA ARG A 124 20.24 0.60 -18.13
C ARG A 124 19.76 -0.19 -19.35
N ASN A 125 19.43 0.54 -20.41
CA ASN A 125 18.89 0.01 -21.67
C ASN A 125 17.51 -0.66 -21.55
N MET A 126 16.76 -0.37 -20.48
CA MET A 126 15.37 -0.82 -20.37
C MET A 126 14.52 -0.28 -21.53
N ASP A 127 13.71 -1.15 -22.14
CA ASP A 127 12.57 -0.71 -22.96
C ASP A 127 11.42 -0.32 -22.03
N TRP A 128 11.16 0.98 -21.97
CA TRP A 128 10.17 1.58 -21.07
C TRP A 128 8.73 1.47 -21.56
N ALA A 129 8.50 0.95 -22.77
CA ALA A 129 7.14 0.71 -23.24
C ALA A 129 6.37 -0.14 -22.22
N ASN A 130 5.15 0.29 -21.87
CA ASN A 130 4.24 -0.42 -20.96
C ASN A 130 4.76 -0.62 -19.52
N ILE A 131 5.75 0.17 -19.10
CA ILE A 131 6.30 0.13 -17.74
C ILE A 131 6.24 1.53 -17.11
N ILE A 132 5.83 1.58 -15.84
CA ILE A 132 6.07 2.74 -14.98
C ILE A 132 6.65 2.30 -13.64
N ILE A 133 7.67 3.01 -13.18
CA ILE A 133 8.22 2.85 -11.83
C ILE A 133 7.49 3.82 -10.91
N ALA A 134 7.07 3.39 -9.73
CA ALA A 134 6.34 4.25 -8.81
C ALA A 134 6.76 4.03 -7.35
N GLY A 135 6.19 4.82 -6.44
CA GLY A 135 6.41 4.68 -5.01
C GLY A 135 7.70 5.33 -4.51
N GLY A 136 8.31 4.74 -3.47
CA GLY A 136 9.32 5.41 -2.64
C GLY A 136 10.60 5.79 -3.38
N ILE A 137 11.02 5.01 -4.37
CA ILE A 137 12.25 5.28 -5.13
C ILE A 137 12.12 6.53 -6.02
N VAL A 138 10.93 6.78 -6.57
CA VAL A 138 10.65 7.97 -7.39
C VAL A 138 10.72 9.21 -6.53
N LEU A 139 10.01 9.21 -5.39
CA LEU A 139 10.08 10.30 -4.42
C LEU A 139 11.51 10.54 -3.92
N GLY A 140 12.22 9.48 -3.53
CA GLY A 140 13.61 9.57 -3.09
C GLY A 140 14.53 10.18 -4.15
N SER A 141 14.38 9.77 -5.41
CA SER A 141 15.15 10.33 -6.54
C SER A 141 14.82 11.80 -6.79
N LEU A 142 13.56 12.20 -6.55
CA LEU A 142 13.11 13.58 -6.70
C LEU A 142 13.63 14.50 -5.60
N VAL A 143 13.72 14.05 -4.35
CA VAL A 143 14.11 14.93 -3.22
C VAL A 143 15.60 14.87 -2.89
N ASN A 144 16.32 13.83 -3.34
CA ASN A 144 17.75 13.69 -3.11
C ASN A 144 18.58 14.52 -4.12
N VAL A 145 18.64 15.84 -3.90
CA VAL A 145 19.35 16.78 -4.79
C VAL A 145 20.88 16.78 -4.64
N ASN A 146 21.43 16.15 -3.60
CA ASN A 146 22.89 16.13 -3.32
C ASN A 146 23.43 14.69 -3.12
N PRO A 147 23.48 13.84 -4.16
CA PRO A 147 24.26 12.60 -4.10
C PRO A 147 25.77 12.93 -3.96
N PRO A 148 26.54 12.30 -3.06
CA PRO A 148 26.35 10.95 -2.52
C PRO A 148 26.03 10.94 -1.02
N GLN A 149 25.42 11.99 -0.46
CA GLN A 149 24.85 11.88 0.88
C GLN A 149 23.71 10.88 0.77
N HIS A 150 24.02 9.59 0.93
CA HIS A 150 23.04 8.53 1.06
C HIS A 150 22.19 8.90 2.26
N GLU A 151 21.08 9.61 2.04
CA GLU A 151 20.06 9.72 3.06
C GLU A 151 19.64 8.27 3.37
N PRO A 152 19.98 7.74 4.57
CA PRO A 152 19.73 6.33 4.90
C PRO A 152 18.24 5.98 4.80
N GLU A 153 17.40 7.01 4.84
CA GLU A 153 15.96 6.96 4.68
C GLU A 153 15.47 6.40 3.33
N TRP A 154 16.28 6.48 2.27
CA TRP A 154 15.92 5.95 0.95
C TRP A 154 16.73 4.72 0.55
N SER A 155 17.74 4.32 1.33
CA SER A 155 18.62 3.17 1.02
C SER A 155 17.86 1.85 0.95
N LEU A 156 16.74 1.71 1.67
CA LEU A 156 15.89 0.51 1.68
C LEU A 156 14.68 0.56 0.73
N SER A 157 14.58 1.58 -0.14
CA SER A 157 13.46 1.64 -1.09
C SER A 157 13.67 0.65 -2.24
N ASP A 158 12.69 -0.20 -2.46
CA ASP A 158 12.67 -1.11 -3.61
C ASP A 158 12.33 -0.35 -4.89
N ILE A 159 12.73 -0.92 -6.02
CA ILE A 159 12.34 -0.43 -7.35
C ILE A 159 11.03 -1.13 -7.72
N ASP A 160 9.90 -0.52 -7.37
CA ASP A 160 8.57 -1.02 -7.68
C ASP A 160 8.20 -0.73 -9.15
N ILE A 161 8.13 -1.78 -9.97
CA ILE A 161 7.78 -1.75 -11.39
C ILE A 161 6.33 -2.18 -11.57
N TYR A 162 5.56 -1.35 -12.27
CA TYR A 162 4.19 -1.65 -12.68
C TYR A 162 4.14 -1.82 -14.20
N ILE A 163 3.38 -2.82 -14.64
CA ILE A 163 3.13 -3.09 -16.06
C ILE A 163 1.72 -2.65 -16.39
N HIS A 164 1.56 -1.95 -17.52
CA HIS A 164 0.28 -1.39 -17.92
C HIS A 164 -0.02 -1.58 -19.41
N GLY A 165 -1.29 -1.59 -19.79
CA GLY A 165 -1.74 -1.62 -21.19
C GLY A 165 -1.33 -2.87 -21.98
N LEU A 166 -1.10 -3.99 -21.29
CA LEU A 166 -0.72 -5.27 -21.88
C LEU A 166 -1.71 -6.37 -21.48
N SER A 167 -1.84 -7.39 -22.34
CA SER A 167 -2.50 -8.63 -21.98
C SER A 167 -1.70 -9.36 -20.88
N PRO A 168 -2.30 -10.28 -20.12
CA PRO A 168 -1.58 -11.08 -19.11
C PRO A 168 -0.39 -11.86 -19.67
N GLY A 169 -0.54 -12.39 -20.90
CA GLY A 169 0.53 -13.10 -21.59
C GLY A 169 1.70 -12.17 -21.93
N ASP A 170 1.41 -11.01 -22.53
CA ASP A 170 2.42 -10.01 -22.89
C ASP A 170 3.07 -9.39 -21.65
N ALA A 171 2.32 -9.16 -20.58
CA ALA A 171 2.84 -8.69 -19.30
C ALA A 171 3.79 -9.73 -18.68
N THR A 172 3.48 -11.02 -18.81
CA THR A 172 4.37 -12.12 -18.38
C THR A 172 5.64 -12.17 -19.22
N ALA A 173 5.55 -11.95 -20.54
CA ALA A 173 6.73 -11.81 -21.39
C ALA A 173 7.56 -10.58 -21.01
N LYS A 174 6.91 -9.47 -20.64
CA LYS A 174 7.57 -8.24 -20.18
C LYS A 174 8.30 -8.43 -18.85
N ILE A 175 7.81 -9.28 -17.94
CA ILE A 175 8.55 -9.73 -16.74
C ILE A 175 9.89 -10.37 -17.13
N CYS A 176 9.90 -11.26 -18.13
CA CYS A 176 11.12 -11.90 -18.61
C CYS A 176 12.09 -10.87 -19.20
N HIS A 177 11.60 -9.94 -20.01
CA HIS A 177 12.42 -8.84 -20.53
C HIS A 177 13.06 -8.00 -19.41
N ILE A 178 12.28 -7.63 -18.38
CA ILE A 178 12.79 -6.86 -17.23
C ILE A 178 13.90 -7.65 -16.52
N TYR A 179 13.73 -8.95 -16.33
CA TYR A 179 14.75 -9.82 -15.73
C TYR A 179 16.02 -9.89 -16.58
N ASP A 180 15.90 -10.01 -17.90
CA ASP A 180 17.06 -10.07 -18.80
C ASP A 180 17.85 -8.76 -18.76
N VAL A 181 17.18 -7.60 -18.75
CA VAL A 181 17.81 -6.28 -18.56
C VAL A 181 18.51 -6.21 -17.21
N PHE A 182 17.83 -6.56 -16.12
CA PHE A 182 18.41 -6.62 -14.79
C PHE A 182 19.67 -7.49 -14.77
N ARG A 183 19.60 -8.71 -15.31
CA ARG A 183 20.71 -9.68 -15.30
C ARG A 183 21.89 -9.20 -16.15
N SER A 184 21.62 -8.55 -17.28
CA SER A 184 22.65 -8.00 -18.18
C SER A 184 23.45 -6.87 -17.55
N ASN A 185 22.87 -6.16 -16.58
CA ASN A 185 23.51 -5.08 -15.83
C ASN A 185 24.26 -5.55 -14.58
N LEU A 186 24.25 -6.86 -14.28
CA LEU A 186 24.99 -7.47 -13.18
C LEU A 186 26.28 -8.15 -13.67
N PRO A 187 27.33 -8.24 -12.84
CA PRO A 187 28.47 -9.09 -13.14
C PRO A 187 28.06 -10.53 -13.45
N HIS A 188 28.71 -11.18 -14.43
CA HIS A 188 28.35 -12.54 -14.85
C HIS A 188 28.39 -13.58 -13.72
N HIS A 189 29.28 -13.42 -12.75
CA HIS A 189 29.40 -14.34 -11.61
C HIS A 189 28.41 -14.07 -10.47
N MET A 190 27.76 -12.91 -10.46
CA MET A 190 26.86 -12.51 -9.38
C MET A 190 25.62 -13.38 -9.38
N ARG A 191 25.25 -13.88 -8.20
CA ARG A 191 24.07 -14.72 -8.04
C ARG A 191 22.82 -13.87 -7.97
N THR A 192 21.75 -14.38 -8.57
CA THR A 192 20.42 -13.80 -8.48
C THR A 192 19.47 -14.74 -7.78
N LEU A 193 18.48 -14.17 -7.10
CA LEU A 193 17.35 -14.90 -6.56
C LEU A 193 16.07 -14.21 -7.00
N THR A 194 15.13 -14.98 -7.53
CA THR A 194 13.79 -14.52 -7.86
C THR A 194 12.82 -15.12 -6.87
N VAL A 195 12.01 -14.28 -6.23
CA VAL A 195 10.98 -14.70 -5.26
C VAL A 195 9.62 -14.27 -5.76
N ARG A 196 8.62 -15.13 -5.61
CA ARG A 196 7.24 -14.87 -5.99
C ARG A 196 6.31 -15.14 -4.82
N ASN A 197 5.37 -14.24 -4.59
CA ASN A 197 4.18 -14.46 -3.77
C ASN A 197 2.94 -14.14 -4.63
N SER A 198 1.74 -14.05 -4.02
CA SER A 198 0.51 -13.75 -4.76
C SER A 198 0.41 -12.32 -5.31
N LYS A 199 1.31 -11.42 -4.91
CA LYS A 199 1.23 -9.97 -5.20
C LYS A 199 2.42 -9.43 -5.98
N THR A 200 3.59 -10.04 -5.84
CA THR A 200 4.82 -9.54 -6.43
C THR A 200 5.72 -10.66 -6.92
N ILE A 201 6.55 -10.31 -7.89
CA ILE A 201 7.77 -11.04 -8.24
C ILE A 201 8.94 -10.11 -7.97
N THR A 202 9.85 -10.50 -7.08
CA THR A 202 10.99 -9.69 -6.65
C THR A 202 12.30 -10.32 -7.08
N PHE A 203 13.15 -9.54 -7.74
CA PHE A 203 14.51 -9.89 -8.11
C PHE A 203 15.49 -9.35 -7.08
N TYR A 204 16.32 -10.25 -6.58
CA TYR A 204 17.39 -9.99 -5.64
C TYR A 204 18.74 -10.26 -6.34
N ALA A 205 19.69 -9.37 -6.10
CA ALA A 205 21.12 -9.58 -6.36
C ALA A 205 21.85 -9.71 -5.02
N GLU A 206 23.17 -9.51 -4.99
CA GLU A 206 23.94 -9.41 -3.76
C GLU A 206 23.76 -8.02 -3.12
N TYR A 207 23.63 -7.98 -1.79
CA TYR A 207 23.61 -6.70 -1.03
C TYR A 207 24.91 -5.92 -1.32
N PRO A 208 24.88 -4.59 -1.51
CA PRO A 208 23.78 -3.65 -1.24
C PRO A 208 22.84 -3.32 -2.41
N LEU A 209 22.94 -4.01 -3.55
CA LEU A 209 22.17 -3.65 -4.75
C LEU A 209 20.66 -3.69 -4.49
N ARG A 210 19.92 -2.70 -4.99
CA ARG A 210 18.47 -2.66 -4.75
C ARG A 210 17.73 -3.85 -5.34
N ARG A 211 16.62 -4.20 -4.69
CA ARG A 211 15.66 -5.17 -5.20
C ARG A 211 14.78 -4.53 -6.27
N ILE A 212 14.51 -5.27 -7.33
CA ILE A 212 13.49 -4.91 -8.33
C ILE A 212 12.24 -5.71 -7.98
N GLN A 213 11.11 -5.04 -7.78
CA GLN A 213 9.85 -5.66 -7.43
C GLN A 213 8.81 -5.38 -8.49
N ILE A 214 8.35 -6.41 -9.18
CA ILE A 214 7.26 -6.32 -10.16
C ILE A 214 5.94 -6.53 -9.42
N ILE A 215 5.04 -5.56 -9.54
CA ILE A 215 3.72 -5.61 -8.91
C ILE A 215 2.75 -6.35 -9.83
N LEU A 216 2.13 -7.42 -9.34
CA LEU A 216 1.22 -8.29 -10.09
C LEU A 216 -0.21 -7.73 -10.12
N LYS A 217 -0.32 -6.47 -10.52
CA LYS A 217 -1.58 -5.75 -10.71
C LYS A 217 -1.53 -5.04 -12.04
N LEU A 218 -2.34 -5.48 -13.00
CA LEU A 218 -2.42 -4.85 -14.31
C LEU A 218 -3.20 -3.55 -14.20
N ALA A 219 -2.71 -2.54 -14.93
CA ALA A 219 -3.38 -1.27 -15.08
C ALA A 219 -3.58 -1.01 -16.58
N SER A 220 -4.63 -0.30 -16.95
CA SER A 220 -4.84 0.07 -18.35
C SER A 220 -3.79 1.10 -18.79
N ASP A 221 -3.54 2.08 -17.93
CA ASP A 221 -2.58 3.16 -18.18
C ASP A 221 -1.79 3.55 -16.91
N PRO A 222 -0.73 4.38 -17.04
CA PRO A 222 0.07 4.82 -15.89
C PRO A 222 -0.72 5.62 -14.85
N LYS A 223 -1.74 6.38 -15.24
CA LYS A 223 -2.56 7.16 -14.31
C LYS A 223 -3.33 6.23 -13.38
N ASP A 224 -3.83 5.10 -13.88
CA ASP A 224 -4.51 4.10 -13.04
C ASP A 224 -3.56 3.45 -12.02
N VAL A 225 -2.27 3.30 -12.33
CA VAL A 225 -1.26 2.91 -11.34
C VAL A 225 -1.18 3.94 -10.22
N LEU A 226 -1.05 5.23 -10.57
CA LEU A 226 -0.88 6.31 -9.60
C LEU A 226 -2.13 6.57 -8.74
N LEU A 227 -3.33 6.36 -9.30
CA LEU A 227 -4.62 6.47 -8.59
C LEU A 227 -4.83 5.38 -7.53
N ASN A 228 -4.04 4.31 -7.55
CA ASN A 228 -4.11 3.22 -6.57
C ASN A 228 -3.19 3.43 -5.35
N PHE A 229 -2.42 4.52 -5.30
CA PHE A 229 -1.62 4.85 -4.12
C PHE A 229 -2.48 5.41 -2.99
N ASP A 230 -2.15 5.00 -1.77
CA ASP A 230 -2.85 5.39 -0.54
C ASP A 230 -2.50 6.82 -0.09
N LEU A 231 -1.20 7.15 -0.10
CA LEU A 231 -0.70 8.45 0.29
C LEU A 231 -0.43 9.32 -0.94
N ASP A 232 -0.85 10.58 -0.86
CA ASP A 232 -0.67 11.57 -1.91
C ASP A 232 0.78 11.68 -2.37
N ILE A 233 1.72 11.75 -1.43
CA ILE A 233 3.14 11.89 -1.75
C ILE A 233 3.74 10.67 -2.48
N CYS A 234 3.08 9.52 -2.42
CA CYS A 234 3.52 8.33 -3.16
C CYS A 234 2.97 8.28 -4.59
N SER A 235 2.05 9.19 -4.94
CA SER A 235 1.26 9.13 -6.17
C SER A 235 1.97 9.76 -7.35
N MET A 236 3.19 9.28 -7.59
CA MET A 236 4.09 9.71 -8.66
C MET A 236 4.81 8.53 -9.29
N GLY A 237 5.20 8.67 -10.56
CA GLY A 237 5.89 7.63 -11.29
C GLY A 237 6.83 8.13 -12.38
N TRP A 238 7.74 7.25 -12.79
CA TRP A 238 8.76 7.48 -13.80
C TRP A 238 8.58 6.47 -14.94
N ASP A 239 8.37 6.96 -16.15
CA ASP A 239 8.12 6.14 -17.35
C ASP A 239 9.36 6.01 -18.26
N GLY A 240 10.54 6.39 -17.78
CA GLY A 240 11.76 6.42 -18.59
C GLY A 240 12.03 7.74 -19.30
N SER A 241 11.02 8.62 -19.39
CA SER A 241 11.10 9.92 -20.03
C SER A 241 10.78 11.07 -19.08
N ASP A 242 9.68 10.99 -18.33
CA ASP A 242 9.18 12.05 -17.46
C ASP A 242 8.75 11.54 -16.09
N VAL A 243 8.78 12.46 -15.11
CA VAL A 243 8.25 12.23 -13.76
C VAL A 243 6.81 12.71 -13.72
N TRP A 244 5.88 11.77 -13.72
CA TRP A 244 4.44 12.02 -13.68
C TRP A 244 3.95 12.06 -12.23
N MET A 245 3.11 13.04 -11.92
CA MET A 245 2.53 13.23 -10.60
C MET A 245 1.02 13.42 -10.72
N LEU A 246 0.25 12.78 -9.83
CA LEU A 246 -1.11 13.24 -9.60
C LEU A 246 -1.08 14.64 -8.97
N PRO A 247 -2.08 15.51 -9.23
CA PRO A 247 -2.18 16.82 -8.59
C PRO A 247 -2.09 16.77 -7.05
N ARG A 248 -2.61 15.72 -6.41
CA ARG A 248 -2.47 15.48 -4.97
C ARG A 248 -1.01 15.24 -4.53
N ALA A 249 -0.19 14.57 -5.33
CA ALA A 249 1.24 14.38 -5.05
C ALA A 249 1.99 15.71 -5.12
N ALA A 250 1.72 16.51 -6.16
CA ALA A 250 2.25 17.85 -6.29
C ALA A 250 1.85 18.74 -5.09
N ARG A 251 0.58 18.64 -4.66
CA ARG A 251 0.09 19.35 -3.48
C ARG A 251 0.77 18.90 -2.18
N ALA A 252 1.07 17.62 -2.03
CA ALA A 252 1.81 17.09 -0.88
C ALA A 252 3.28 17.56 -0.86
N LEU A 253 3.91 17.74 -2.02
CA LEU A 253 5.23 18.39 -2.11
C LEU A 253 5.17 19.85 -1.63
N GLU A 254 4.18 20.60 -2.10
CA GLU A 254 3.95 22.03 -1.78
C GLU A 254 3.64 22.26 -0.30
N THR A 255 2.84 21.39 0.32
CA THR A 255 2.32 21.61 1.68
C THR A 255 3.08 20.84 2.75
N GLY A 256 3.71 19.71 2.40
CA GLY A 256 4.28 18.78 3.37
C GLY A 256 3.24 17.89 4.07
N TYR A 257 2.03 17.79 3.51
CA TYR A 257 0.95 16.98 4.07
C TYR A 257 0.26 16.16 2.99
N ASN A 258 -0.12 14.93 3.32
CA ASN A 258 -1.12 14.18 2.56
C ASN A 258 -2.51 14.58 3.08
N THR A 259 -3.49 14.69 2.18
CA THR A 259 -4.87 15.00 2.53
C THR A 259 -5.55 13.77 3.10
N PHE A 260 -6.20 13.93 4.25
CA PHE A 260 -7.02 12.87 4.84
C PHE A 260 -8.29 12.67 4.00
N THR A 261 -8.61 11.39 3.77
CA THR A 261 -9.92 10.91 3.30
C THR A 261 -10.24 9.60 4.00
N MET A 262 -11.51 9.23 4.05
CA MET A 262 -11.97 7.95 4.58
C MET A 262 -11.40 6.77 3.79
N ASN A 263 -11.00 6.94 2.53
CA ASN A 263 -10.26 5.93 1.78
C ASN A 263 -8.92 5.55 2.43
N LEU A 264 -8.28 6.47 3.17
CA LEU A 264 -7.05 6.18 3.92
C LEU A 264 -7.28 5.22 5.10
N ILE A 265 -8.51 5.16 5.62
CA ILE A 265 -8.92 4.32 6.75
C ILE A 265 -9.64 3.06 6.27
N GLN A 266 -10.57 3.24 5.35
CA GLN A 266 -11.47 2.23 4.80
C GLN A 266 -10.89 1.53 3.57
N GLY A 267 -9.67 1.86 3.15
CA GLY A 267 -9.01 1.29 1.97
C GLY A 267 -9.72 1.56 0.63
N HIS A 268 -9.01 1.35 -0.47
CA HIS A 268 -9.64 1.32 -1.80
C HIS A 268 -10.29 -0.04 -2.06
N TYR A 269 -11.42 -0.03 -2.77
CA TYR A 269 -12.18 -1.22 -3.19
C TYR A 269 -11.36 -2.27 -3.98
N LEU A 270 -10.23 -1.86 -4.57
CA LEU A 270 -9.29 -2.71 -5.32
C LEU A 270 -7.92 -2.86 -4.65
N SER A 271 -7.80 -2.52 -3.36
CA SER A 271 -6.54 -2.60 -2.65
C SER A 271 -6.72 -3.36 -1.34
N GLU A 272 -6.10 -4.53 -1.26
CA GLU A 272 -5.96 -5.31 -0.03
C GLU A 272 -5.11 -4.60 1.06
N ARG A 273 -4.70 -3.35 0.84
CA ARG A 273 -3.68 -2.63 1.63
C ARG A 273 -4.16 -2.07 2.96
N LYS A 274 -5.39 -2.35 3.43
CA LYS A 274 -5.89 -1.92 4.75
C LYS A 274 -4.91 -2.22 5.89
N ALA A 275 -4.23 -3.37 5.84
CA ALA A 275 -3.28 -3.81 6.88
C ALA A 275 -1.98 -2.98 6.97
N SER A 276 -1.52 -2.39 5.86
CA SER A 276 -0.23 -1.66 5.83
C SER A 276 -0.37 -0.14 5.80
N GLN A 277 -1.58 0.39 5.56
CA GLN A 277 -1.86 1.82 5.47
C GLN A 277 -1.42 2.59 6.72
N PRO A 278 -1.72 2.14 7.97
CA PRO A 278 -1.23 2.81 9.17
C PRO A 278 0.31 2.87 9.24
N GLN A 279 1.01 1.80 8.87
CA GLN A 279 2.48 1.76 8.85
C GLN A 279 3.06 2.77 7.85
N ARG A 280 2.41 2.91 6.70
CA ARG A 280 2.83 3.82 5.64
C ARG A 280 2.66 5.27 6.05
N ILE A 281 1.57 5.62 6.76
CA ILE A 281 1.38 6.96 7.35
C ILE A 281 2.59 7.32 8.23
N PHE A 282 2.96 6.48 9.19
CA PHE A 282 4.12 6.75 10.06
C PHE A 282 5.48 6.67 9.35
N LYS A 283 5.59 5.87 8.28
CA LYS A 283 6.81 5.82 7.43
C LYS A 283 7.02 7.13 6.70
N TYR A 284 5.98 7.69 6.10
CA TYR A 284 6.07 8.94 5.33
C TYR A 284 5.97 10.19 6.20
N ALA A 285 5.36 10.09 7.38
CA ALA A 285 5.51 11.08 8.44
C ALA A 285 6.98 11.35 8.70
N ARG A 286 7.80 10.31 8.97
CA ARG A 286 9.26 10.44 9.19
C ARG A 286 10.03 11.06 8.02
N LYS A 287 9.51 10.92 6.79
CA LYS A 287 10.03 11.54 5.57
C LYS A 287 9.64 13.03 5.43
N GLY A 288 8.98 13.60 6.44
CA GLY A 288 8.52 14.99 6.46
C GLY A 288 7.19 15.24 5.75
N TYR A 289 6.31 14.22 5.71
CA TYR A 289 4.97 14.29 5.11
C TYR A 289 3.89 13.83 6.09
N GLY A 290 3.24 14.78 6.77
CA GLY A 290 2.19 14.51 7.74
C GLY A 290 0.82 14.23 7.11
N LEU A 291 -0.24 14.30 7.92
CA LEU A 291 -1.63 14.27 7.46
C LEU A 291 -2.34 15.59 7.75
N ARG A 292 -3.19 16.02 6.81
CA ARG A 292 -4.02 17.23 6.93
C ARG A 292 -5.48 16.89 6.67
N PHE A 293 -6.32 17.18 7.64
CA PHE A 293 -7.77 17.20 7.54
C PHE A 293 -8.18 18.59 7.03
N LEU A 294 -8.84 18.65 5.88
CA LEU A 294 -9.25 19.93 5.30
C LEU A 294 -10.33 20.61 6.16
N PRO A 295 -10.48 21.95 6.07
CA PRO A 295 -11.49 22.69 6.82
C PRO A 295 -12.91 22.12 6.67
N VAL A 296 -13.26 21.59 5.49
CA VAL A 296 -14.57 21.01 5.22
C VAL A 296 -14.89 19.84 6.18
N TYR A 297 -13.91 18.99 6.52
CA TYR A 297 -14.09 17.93 7.52
C TYR A 297 -14.32 18.48 8.92
N MET A 298 -13.64 19.57 9.26
CA MET A 298 -13.79 20.20 10.58
C MET A 298 -15.18 20.81 10.76
N THR A 299 -15.78 21.29 9.68
CA THR A 299 -17.11 21.89 9.69
C THR A 299 -18.25 20.89 9.44
N SER A 300 -17.93 19.67 9.00
CA SER A 300 -18.95 18.68 8.62
C SER A 300 -19.48 17.84 9.79
N VAL A 301 -18.92 18.02 10.99
CA VAL A 301 -19.24 17.24 12.19
C VAL A 301 -19.41 18.15 13.40
N ASP A 302 -20.29 17.79 14.33
CA ASP A 302 -20.49 18.50 15.60
C ASP A 302 -19.50 18.05 16.70
N HIS A 303 -18.33 17.55 16.29
CA HIS A 303 -17.29 17.06 17.20
C HIS A 303 -16.12 18.05 17.25
N ASP A 304 -15.64 18.38 18.44
CA ASP A 304 -14.37 19.10 18.58
C ASP A 304 -13.18 18.15 18.39
N ILE A 305 -12.75 18.04 17.14
CA ILE A 305 -11.61 17.21 16.71
C ILE A 305 -10.34 17.57 17.49
N ASN A 306 -10.13 18.85 17.80
CA ASN A 306 -8.94 19.29 18.54
C ASN A 306 -8.99 18.79 19.99
N SER A 307 -10.14 18.90 20.66
CA SER A 307 -10.30 18.36 22.01
C SER A 307 -10.08 16.86 22.04
N LEU A 308 -10.66 16.11 21.10
CA LEU A 308 -10.47 14.65 21.02
C LEU A 308 -9.01 14.25 20.80
N ALA A 309 -8.29 15.01 19.97
CA ALA A 309 -6.86 14.82 19.75
C ALA A 309 -6.04 15.13 21.01
N GLU A 310 -6.36 16.20 21.72
CA GLU A 310 -5.65 16.62 22.92
C GLU A 310 -5.89 15.67 24.11
N GLU A 311 -7.10 15.14 24.24
CA GLU A 311 -7.40 14.07 25.19
C GLU A 311 -6.56 12.82 24.92
N ALA A 312 -6.39 12.45 23.63
CA ALA A 312 -5.56 11.32 23.24
C ALA A 312 -4.07 11.56 23.54
N ARG A 313 -3.56 12.79 23.33
CA ARG A 313 -2.18 13.18 23.69
C ARG A 313 -1.96 13.17 25.19
N THR A 314 -2.87 13.76 25.96
CA THR A 314 -2.85 13.75 27.42
C THR A 314 -2.84 12.32 27.95
N TRP A 315 -3.69 11.45 27.39
CA TRP A 315 -3.70 10.04 27.76
C TRP A 315 -2.36 9.35 27.46
N ALA A 316 -1.79 9.56 26.26
CA ALA A 316 -0.52 8.97 25.86
C ALA A 316 0.62 9.42 26.79
N TRP A 317 0.63 10.69 27.18
CA TRP A 317 1.60 11.24 28.13
C TRP A 317 1.51 10.56 29.50
N HIS A 318 0.31 10.44 30.08
CA HIS A 318 0.13 9.73 31.35
C HIS A 318 0.52 8.25 31.25
N ARG A 319 0.23 7.61 30.13
CA ARG A 319 0.60 6.21 29.88
C ARG A 319 2.12 6.04 29.80
N TYR A 320 2.81 6.96 29.14
CA TYR A 320 4.27 7.03 29.10
C TYR A 320 4.85 7.12 30.51
N LEU A 321 4.39 8.08 31.33
CA LEU A 321 4.87 8.26 32.71
C LEU A 321 4.71 6.97 33.54
N TYR A 322 3.53 6.36 33.48
CA TYR A 322 3.25 5.10 34.17
C TYR A 322 4.20 3.96 33.74
N ILE A 323 4.45 3.82 32.44
CA ILE A 323 5.33 2.75 31.93
C ILE A 323 6.78 3.00 32.31
N THR A 324 7.26 4.24 32.28
CA THR A 324 8.64 4.57 32.65
C THR A 324 8.92 4.44 34.15
N GLU A 325 7.89 4.45 34.98
CA GLU A 325 8.01 4.15 36.42
C GLU A 325 8.10 2.62 36.69
N LEU A 326 7.88 1.77 35.68
CA LEU A 326 8.01 0.32 35.83
C LEU A 326 9.48 -0.13 35.71
N PRO A 327 10.02 -0.88 36.69
CA PRO A 327 11.45 -1.20 36.80
C PRO A 327 12.01 -2.13 35.71
N ALA A 328 11.20 -2.55 34.73
CA ALA A 328 11.57 -3.55 33.72
C ALA A 328 11.44 -3.06 32.26
N ARG A 329 11.15 -1.78 32.02
CA ARG A 329 10.94 -1.24 30.67
C ARG A 329 11.80 -0.01 30.42
N ASP A 330 12.94 -0.23 29.78
CA ASP A 330 13.90 0.81 29.34
C ASP A 330 13.36 1.66 28.17
N GLY A 331 12.17 2.26 28.30
CA GLY A 331 11.59 3.16 27.29
C GLY A 331 11.13 2.49 25.99
N ILE A 332 10.97 1.16 25.97
CA ILE A 332 10.43 0.39 24.83
C ILE A 332 8.89 0.35 24.93
N PHE A 333 8.22 0.81 23.87
CA PHE A 333 6.75 0.80 23.78
C PHE A 333 6.28 -0.13 22.66
N THR A 334 5.30 -0.98 22.99
CA THR A 334 4.67 -1.93 22.07
C THR A 334 3.23 -1.54 21.77
N ARG A 335 2.63 -2.12 20.72
CA ARG A 335 1.20 -1.95 20.41
C ARG A 335 0.29 -2.35 21.57
N ALA A 336 0.63 -3.42 22.30
CA ALA A 336 -0.15 -3.88 23.44
C ALA A 336 -0.27 -2.79 24.52
N ASP A 337 0.73 -1.92 24.66
CA ASP A 337 0.72 -0.84 25.64
C ASP A 337 -0.32 0.25 25.37
N LEU A 338 -0.79 0.33 24.12
CA LEU A 338 -1.89 1.20 23.68
C LEU A 338 -3.27 0.58 23.94
N ASP A 339 -3.34 -0.76 23.97
CA ASP A 339 -4.58 -1.53 24.09
C ASP A 339 -4.84 -2.03 25.52
N ASP A 340 -3.83 -2.10 26.38
CA ASP A 340 -3.98 -2.63 27.73
C ASP A 340 -4.49 -1.61 28.75
N ALA A 341 -5.58 -1.96 29.41
CA ALA A 341 -6.23 -1.21 30.48
C ALA A 341 -5.76 -1.65 31.88
N VAL A 342 -4.48 -2.01 32.04
CA VAL A 342 -3.97 -2.33 33.37
C VAL A 342 -3.75 -1.02 34.13
N GLY A 343 -4.70 -0.68 35.00
CA GLY A 343 -4.64 0.45 35.94
C GLY A 343 -5.60 1.62 35.69
N PHE A 344 -6.11 1.78 34.45
CA PHE A 344 -7.13 2.78 34.13
C PHE A 344 -8.48 2.07 33.96
N ARG A 345 -9.45 2.30 34.87
CA ARG A 345 -10.83 1.84 34.67
C ARG A 345 -11.34 2.38 33.35
N ARG A 346 -11.60 1.49 32.38
CA ARG A 346 -12.27 1.85 31.12
C ARG A 346 -13.72 2.21 31.43
N THR A 347 -14.06 3.49 31.35
CA THR A 347 -15.43 3.98 31.52
C THR A 347 -16.21 4.04 30.21
N ARG A 348 -15.54 4.07 29.04
CA ARG A 348 -16.17 4.10 27.70
C ARG A 348 -15.31 3.39 26.63
N PRO A 349 -15.91 2.83 25.56
CA PRO A 349 -15.19 2.40 24.36
C PRO A 349 -14.48 3.60 23.69
N LEU A 350 -13.46 3.34 22.88
CA LEU A 350 -12.74 4.37 22.10
C LEU A 350 -13.26 4.40 20.67
N SER A 351 -13.34 5.59 20.07
CA SER A 351 -13.59 5.70 18.64
C SER A 351 -12.33 5.32 17.87
N SER A 352 -12.50 4.98 16.60
CA SER A 352 -11.37 4.65 15.73
C SER A 352 -10.45 5.86 15.52
N PHE A 353 -10.99 7.08 15.53
CA PHE A 353 -10.20 8.31 15.54
C PHE A 353 -9.34 8.48 16.81
N THR A 354 -9.94 8.37 18.00
CA THR A 354 -9.18 8.49 19.27
C THR A 354 -8.09 7.43 19.33
N HIS A 355 -8.37 6.25 18.80
CA HIS A 355 -7.37 5.20 18.67
C HIS A 355 -6.18 5.64 17.80
N LEU A 356 -6.44 6.13 16.57
CA LEU A 356 -5.40 6.70 15.71
C LEU A 356 -4.60 7.80 16.42
N MET A 357 -5.29 8.73 17.09
CA MET A 357 -4.63 9.86 17.76
C MET A 357 -3.71 9.44 18.90
N ARG A 358 -3.98 8.31 19.57
CA ARG A 358 -3.03 7.75 20.55
C ARG A 358 -1.74 7.26 19.87
N HIS A 359 -1.85 6.57 18.74
CA HIS A 359 -0.67 6.17 17.97
C HIS A 359 0.14 7.37 17.48
N VAL A 360 -0.56 8.41 17.01
CA VAL A 360 0.02 9.69 16.62
C VAL A 360 0.78 10.30 17.78
N ALA A 361 0.13 10.50 18.94
CA ALA A 361 0.74 11.11 20.12
C ALA A 361 2.05 10.43 20.53
N PHE A 362 2.06 9.09 20.59
CA PHE A 362 3.29 8.37 20.92
C PHE A 362 4.35 8.48 19.83
N TRP A 363 3.98 8.50 18.55
CA TRP A 363 4.93 8.76 17.46
C TRP A 363 5.55 10.16 17.58
N GLU A 364 4.75 11.19 17.87
CA GLU A 364 5.16 12.59 18.10
C GLU A 364 6.11 12.67 19.31
N MET A 365 5.78 11.98 20.39
CA MET A 365 6.64 11.83 21.56
C MET A 365 7.97 11.17 21.19
N GLY A 366 7.97 10.10 20.39
CA GLY A 366 9.19 9.45 19.90
C GLY A 366 10.05 10.32 18.98
N GLN A 367 9.52 11.40 18.41
CA GLN A 367 10.32 12.40 17.69
C GLN A 367 10.91 13.46 18.64
N THR A 368 10.30 13.65 19.80
CA THR A 368 10.67 14.69 20.77
C THR A 368 11.64 14.16 21.84
N PHE A 369 11.42 12.93 22.31
CA PHE A 369 12.15 12.32 23.42
C PHE A 369 13.05 11.19 22.90
N SER A 370 14.36 11.41 22.98
CA SER A 370 15.38 10.45 22.49
C SER A 370 15.40 9.10 23.20
N ASN A 371 14.81 9.00 24.40
CA ASN A 371 14.70 7.77 25.19
C ASN A 371 13.44 6.95 24.87
N ILE A 372 12.56 7.42 23.99
CA ILE A 372 11.40 6.66 23.52
C ILE A 372 11.79 5.92 22.26
N ILE A 373 11.92 4.59 22.36
CA ILE A 373 12.22 3.74 21.21
C ILE A 373 10.92 3.09 20.75
N ILE A 374 10.46 3.52 19.57
CA ILE A 374 9.33 2.91 18.87
C ILE A 374 9.85 1.81 17.96
N GLU A 375 9.64 0.55 18.36
CA GLU A 375 10.00 -0.60 17.53
C GLU A 375 9.10 -0.67 16.30
N LYS A 376 9.68 -0.35 15.13
CA LYS A 376 8.98 -0.20 13.84
C LYS A 376 8.19 -1.45 13.42
N ASP A 377 8.68 -2.63 13.80
CA ASP A 377 8.10 -3.91 13.41
C ASP A 377 6.88 -4.31 14.27
N HIS A 378 6.74 -3.72 15.46
CA HIS A 378 5.66 -4.03 16.41
C HIS A 378 4.67 -2.87 16.61
N TRP A 379 5.08 -1.63 16.34
CA TRP A 379 4.30 -0.42 16.65
C TRP A 379 3.08 -0.20 15.75
N ALA A 380 3.28 -0.32 14.43
CA ALA A 380 2.22 -0.17 13.44
C ALA A 380 1.84 -1.53 12.81
N SER A 381 2.34 -2.64 13.35
CA SER A 381 1.77 -3.97 13.15
C SER A 381 0.34 -3.95 13.68
N THR A 382 -0.63 -3.66 12.81
CA THR A 382 -2.00 -4.01 13.11
C THR A 382 -2.02 -5.51 13.41
N SER A 383 -2.80 -5.96 14.39
CA SER A 383 -3.25 -7.35 14.53
C SER A 383 -4.11 -7.84 13.34
N TYR A 384 -3.94 -7.18 12.20
CA TYR A 384 -4.50 -7.43 10.89
C TYR A 384 -3.33 -7.75 9.98
N ASP A 385 -2.67 -8.86 10.28
CA ASP A 385 -1.96 -9.58 9.23
C ASP A 385 -2.99 -9.88 8.14
N THR A 386 -2.90 -9.15 7.03
CA THR A 386 -3.13 -9.79 5.73
C THR A 386 -2.26 -11.02 5.66
N ASP A 387 -2.48 -11.91 4.70
CA ASP A 387 -1.70 -13.14 4.56
C ASP A 387 -0.20 -12.94 4.24
N ASP A 388 0.37 -11.80 4.62
CA ASP A 388 1.79 -11.48 4.66
C ASP A 388 2.38 -11.62 6.07
N ASN A 389 1.94 -12.62 6.85
CA ASN A 389 2.89 -13.33 7.74
C ASN A 389 3.93 -14.08 6.90
N ILE A 390 4.56 -13.39 5.95
CA ILE A 390 6.00 -13.51 5.82
C ILE A 390 6.49 -13.07 7.19
N PRO A 391 7.28 -13.88 7.90
CA PRO A 391 7.95 -13.39 9.09
C PRO A 391 8.70 -12.10 8.72
N ARG A 392 8.12 -10.93 9.04
CA ARG A 392 8.88 -9.67 9.03
C ARG A 392 9.99 -9.74 10.07
N GLN A 393 9.85 -10.64 11.04
CA GLN A 393 10.99 -11.20 11.76
C GLN A 393 11.62 -12.35 10.96
N GLN A 394 12.63 -12.09 10.10
CA GLN A 394 13.90 -12.85 10.11
C GLN A 394 14.92 -12.58 8.98
N TYR A 395 14.65 -11.81 7.92
CA TYR A 395 15.70 -11.50 6.93
C TYR A 395 15.76 -10.02 6.58
N ALA A 396 16.63 -9.31 7.28
CA ALA A 396 16.98 -7.94 6.96
C ALA A 396 17.71 -7.90 5.61
N TRP A 397 17.33 -6.94 4.75
CA TRP A 397 18.11 -6.59 3.56
C TRP A 397 19.33 -5.76 3.99
N ASP A 398 20.31 -6.46 4.54
CA ASP A 398 21.56 -5.90 5.03
C ASP A 398 22.76 -6.76 4.60
N ALA A 399 23.96 -6.41 5.07
CA ALA A 399 25.19 -7.12 4.74
C ALA A 399 25.20 -8.61 5.12
N ARG A 400 24.24 -9.09 5.93
CA ARG A 400 24.08 -10.49 6.32
C ARG A 400 23.15 -11.26 5.38
N PHE A 401 22.52 -10.60 4.41
CA PHE A 401 21.60 -11.24 3.48
C PHE A 401 22.30 -12.37 2.70
N ASN A 402 21.67 -13.54 2.67
CA ASN A 402 22.13 -14.68 1.90
C ASN A 402 20.94 -15.32 1.17
N GLY A 403 20.97 -15.31 -0.16
CA GLY A 403 19.87 -15.81 -0.98
C GLY A 403 19.53 -17.28 -0.73
N ALA A 404 20.52 -18.15 -0.46
CA ALA A 404 20.26 -19.56 -0.18
C ALA A 404 19.60 -19.77 1.19
N ALA A 405 20.05 -19.04 2.21
CA ALA A 405 19.40 -19.05 3.53
C ALA A 405 17.96 -18.53 3.43
N PHE A 406 17.72 -17.49 2.64
CA PHE A 406 16.38 -16.96 2.42
C PHE A 406 15.49 -17.94 1.66
N SER A 407 15.97 -18.61 0.61
CA SER A 407 15.23 -19.70 -0.03
C SER A 407 14.88 -20.83 0.94
N ALA A 408 15.81 -21.21 1.83
CA ALA A 408 15.55 -22.22 2.85
C ALA A 408 14.50 -21.77 3.87
N SER A 409 14.46 -20.48 4.24
CA SER A 409 13.41 -19.96 5.13
C SER A 409 12.05 -19.89 4.44
N ILE A 410 12.00 -19.60 3.15
CA ILE A 410 10.74 -19.66 2.37
C ILE A 410 10.18 -21.09 2.42
N ILE A 411 11.03 -22.10 2.17
CA ILE A 411 10.62 -23.51 2.24
C ILE A 411 10.11 -23.85 3.64
N ARG A 412 10.84 -23.45 4.69
CA ARG A 412 10.43 -23.69 6.08
C ARG A 412 9.10 -23.04 6.41
N SER A 413 8.89 -21.78 6.03
CA SER A 413 7.63 -21.07 6.28
C SER A 413 6.44 -21.71 5.58
N ASN A 414 6.62 -22.24 4.35
CA ASN A 414 5.58 -23.03 3.69
C ASN A 414 5.27 -24.34 4.45
N MET A 415 6.29 -25.02 4.98
CA MET A 415 6.10 -26.22 5.80
C MET A 415 5.38 -25.90 7.11
N GLU A 416 5.75 -24.81 7.77
CA GLU A 416 5.10 -24.32 9.00
C GLU A 416 3.62 -23.98 8.75
N ASP A 417 3.27 -23.38 7.61
CA ASP A 417 1.86 -23.16 7.22
C ASP A 417 1.11 -24.49 7.13
N VAL A 418 1.68 -25.50 6.47
CA VAL A 418 1.07 -26.84 6.38
C VAL A 418 0.96 -27.52 7.74
N ASP A 419 1.97 -27.38 8.61
CA ASP A 419 1.96 -27.93 9.96
C ASP A 419 0.91 -27.23 10.85
N GLU A 420 0.67 -25.93 10.67
CA GLU A 420 -0.43 -25.21 11.32
C GLU A 420 -1.79 -25.81 10.91
N TRP A 421 -2.00 -26.09 9.63
CA TRP A 421 -3.21 -26.80 9.16
C TRP A 421 -3.33 -28.22 9.77
N ARG A 422 -2.21 -28.94 9.96
CA ARG A 422 -2.21 -30.27 10.60
C ARG A 422 -2.56 -30.19 12.09
N LEU A 423 -1.99 -29.22 12.81
CA LEU A 423 -2.18 -29.03 14.25
C LEU A 423 -3.58 -28.50 14.57
N ASN A 424 -4.11 -27.63 13.71
CA ASN A 424 -5.46 -27.08 13.82
C ASN A 424 -6.57 -28.04 13.36
N ASP A 425 -6.30 -29.34 13.17
CA ASP A 425 -7.31 -30.42 13.00
C ASP A 425 -8.13 -30.64 14.30
N PHE A 426 -8.56 -29.55 14.94
CA PHE A 426 -9.40 -29.53 16.12
C PHE A 426 -10.74 -30.19 15.73
N ARG A 427 -11.06 -31.32 16.39
CA ARG A 427 -12.22 -32.20 16.15
C ARG A 427 -12.12 -33.21 15.00
N GLY A 428 -10.96 -33.36 14.34
CA GLY A 428 -10.78 -34.39 13.30
C GLY A 428 -11.55 -34.12 12.01
N ARG A 429 -11.87 -32.85 11.71
CA ARG A 429 -12.56 -32.44 10.47
C ARG A 429 -11.72 -32.80 9.25
N LEU A 430 -10.40 -32.66 9.27
CA LEU A 430 -9.55 -33.11 8.15
C LEU A 430 -9.62 -34.64 7.97
N ARG A 431 -9.75 -35.39 9.07
CA ARG A 431 -9.90 -36.86 9.04
C ARG A 431 -11.27 -37.31 8.53
N GLN A 432 -12.34 -36.56 8.81
CA GLN A 432 -13.69 -36.79 8.27
C GLN A 432 -13.78 -36.52 6.76
N HIS A 433 -12.83 -35.78 6.19
CA HIS A 433 -12.73 -35.47 4.76
C HIS A 433 -11.64 -36.28 4.04
N GLY A 434 -11.15 -37.37 4.65
CA GLY A 434 -10.34 -38.38 3.94
C GLY A 434 -8.86 -38.05 3.73
N VAL A 435 -8.21 -37.31 4.62
CA VAL A 435 -6.75 -37.05 4.54
C VAL A 435 -6.01 -38.30 5.10
N LEU A 436 -5.04 -38.91 4.41
CA LEU A 436 -3.72 -38.36 4.10
C LEU A 436 -3.11 -38.99 2.82
N CYS A 437 -3.05 -38.23 1.72
CA CYS A 437 -1.86 -38.27 0.88
C CYS A 437 -0.98 -37.09 1.30
N ASN A 438 0.04 -37.34 2.13
CA ASN A 438 0.99 -36.31 2.59
C ASN A 438 1.55 -35.49 1.42
N ASP A 439 1.71 -36.13 0.26
CA ASP A 439 2.27 -35.51 -0.93
C ASP A 439 1.41 -34.36 -1.45
N GLN A 440 0.08 -34.42 -1.34
CA GLN A 440 -0.79 -33.33 -1.81
C GLN A 440 -0.76 -32.10 -0.90
N LEU A 441 -0.75 -32.29 0.42
CA LEU A 441 -0.62 -31.16 1.36
C LEU A 441 0.74 -30.48 1.23
N ASN A 442 1.80 -31.26 1.01
CA ASN A 442 3.16 -30.75 0.81
C ASN A 442 3.32 -29.95 -0.51
N ARG A 443 2.32 -29.95 -1.41
CA ARG A 443 2.29 -29.06 -2.58
C ARG A 443 1.93 -27.61 -2.22
N ALA A 444 1.40 -27.33 -1.04
CA ALA A 444 1.04 -25.98 -0.62
C ALA A 444 2.29 -25.11 -0.44
N GLN A 445 2.29 -23.95 -1.09
CA GLN A 445 3.39 -22.99 -1.15
C GLN A 445 2.82 -21.58 -1.32
N ARG A 446 2.93 -20.73 -0.30
CA ARG A 446 2.45 -19.33 -0.34
C ARG A 446 3.45 -18.39 -0.98
N MET A 447 4.71 -18.79 -0.95
CA MET A 447 5.83 -18.06 -1.54
C MET A 447 6.80 -19.07 -2.13
N THR A 448 7.35 -18.75 -3.30
CA THR A 448 8.29 -19.61 -4.00
C THR A 448 9.55 -18.84 -4.35
N SER A 449 10.65 -19.55 -4.57
CA SER A 449 11.88 -18.94 -5.05
C SER A 449 12.61 -19.82 -6.06
N ALA A 450 13.37 -19.16 -6.93
CA ALA A 450 14.16 -19.76 -7.99
C ALA A 450 15.38 -18.89 -8.33
N SER A 451 16.36 -19.46 -9.04
CA SER A 451 17.56 -18.73 -9.45
C SER A 451 17.30 -17.72 -10.58
N ASN A 452 16.24 -17.95 -11.36
CA ASN A 452 15.88 -17.16 -12.52
C ASN A 452 14.36 -17.06 -12.71
N VAL A 453 13.96 -16.16 -13.59
CA VAL A 453 12.55 -15.84 -13.85
C VAL A 453 11.80 -16.92 -14.63
N LYS A 454 12.47 -17.71 -15.47
CA LYS A 454 11.79 -18.78 -16.23
C LYS A 454 11.32 -19.87 -15.29
N ASP A 455 12.17 -20.25 -14.34
CA ASP A 455 11.85 -21.24 -13.33
C ASP A 455 10.74 -20.76 -12.38
N ILE A 456 10.72 -19.48 -11.97
CA ILE A 456 9.68 -18.95 -11.07
C ILE A 456 8.27 -18.92 -11.71
N LEU A 457 8.22 -18.84 -13.04
CA LEU A 457 7.00 -18.87 -13.83
C LEU A 457 6.59 -20.31 -14.21
N GLY A 458 7.41 -21.31 -13.88
CA GLY A 458 7.08 -22.72 -14.08
C GLY A 458 6.01 -23.21 -13.10
N THR A 459 5.27 -24.24 -13.51
CA THR A 459 4.16 -24.82 -12.71
C THR A 459 4.62 -25.36 -11.36
N GLU A 460 5.88 -25.80 -11.23
CA GLU A 460 6.46 -26.23 -9.94
C GLU A 460 6.60 -25.09 -8.93
N LYS A 461 6.52 -23.83 -9.38
CA LYS A 461 6.64 -22.61 -8.57
C LYS A 461 5.33 -21.83 -8.48
N ASP A 462 4.22 -22.43 -8.90
CA ASP A 462 2.89 -21.87 -8.69
C ASP A 462 2.60 -21.68 -7.20
N ILE A 463 1.93 -20.58 -6.88
CA ILE A 463 1.45 -20.35 -5.52
C ILE A 463 0.27 -21.29 -5.29
N ARG A 464 0.31 -22.07 -4.22
CA ARG A 464 -0.72 -23.05 -3.86
C ARG A 464 -1.10 -22.89 -2.41
N MET A 465 -2.36 -22.64 -2.13
CA MET A 465 -2.85 -22.41 -0.77
C MET A 465 -3.93 -23.41 -0.41
N LEU A 466 -3.91 -23.90 0.83
CA LEU A 466 -5.00 -24.70 1.37
C LEU A 466 -6.18 -23.79 1.73
N VAL A 467 -7.38 -24.21 1.35
CA VAL A 467 -8.63 -23.55 1.71
C VAL A 467 -9.73 -24.58 1.99
N LEU A 468 -10.44 -24.40 3.10
CA LEU A 468 -11.61 -25.19 3.48
C LEU A 468 -12.87 -24.37 3.16
N LEU A 469 -13.76 -24.88 2.32
CA LEU A 469 -14.95 -24.17 1.87
C LEU A 469 -16.06 -25.13 1.39
N PRO A 470 -17.31 -24.66 1.21
CA PRO A 470 -18.41 -25.49 0.73
C PRO A 470 -18.15 -26.08 -0.65
N VAL A 471 -18.46 -27.37 -0.87
CA VAL A 471 -18.19 -28.06 -2.14
C VAL A 471 -18.90 -27.38 -3.32
N ASP A 472 -20.15 -26.96 -3.13
CA ASP A 472 -20.92 -26.24 -4.15
C ASP A 472 -20.27 -24.90 -4.53
N PHE A 473 -19.68 -24.20 -3.55
CA PHE A 473 -18.93 -22.97 -3.83
C PHE A 473 -17.64 -23.26 -4.61
N ALA A 474 -16.94 -24.36 -4.34
CA ALA A 474 -15.77 -24.76 -5.12
C ALA A 474 -16.12 -25.05 -6.59
N ILE A 475 -17.27 -25.70 -6.83
CA ILE A 475 -17.78 -25.98 -8.17
C ILE A 475 -18.11 -24.66 -8.88
N TYR A 476 -18.85 -23.77 -8.22
CA TYR A 476 -19.17 -22.44 -8.72
C TYR A 476 -17.90 -21.64 -9.05
N ALA A 477 -16.93 -21.60 -8.14
CA ALA A 477 -15.67 -20.87 -8.29
C ALA A 477 -14.86 -21.34 -9.51
N ASN A 478 -14.74 -22.66 -9.71
CA ASN A 478 -14.08 -23.21 -10.89
C ASN A 478 -14.83 -22.86 -12.18
N ALA A 479 -16.17 -22.98 -12.19
CA ALA A 479 -16.98 -22.64 -13.35
C ALA A 479 -16.84 -21.15 -13.73
N LEU A 480 -16.87 -20.25 -12.75
CA LEU A 480 -16.72 -18.81 -12.93
C LEU A 480 -15.35 -18.45 -13.52
N VAL A 481 -14.26 -19.06 -13.02
CA VAL A 481 -12.92 -18.83 -13.58
C VAL A 481 -12.82 -19.37 -15.00
N ASN A 482 -13.35 -20.56 -15.28
CA ASN A 482 -13.34 -21.14 -16.61
C ASN A 482 -14.12 -20.27 -17.62
N GLU A 483 -15.28 -19.75 -17.23
CA GLU A 483 -16.05 -18.80 -18.03
C GLU A 483 -15.23 -17.53 -18.30
N ALA A 484 -14.64 -16.94 -17.26
CA ALA A 484 -13.84 -15.72 -17.42
C ALA A 484 -12.57 -15.93 -18.27
N GLN A 485 -11.93 -17.09 -18.17
CA GLN A 485 -10.79 -17.45 -19.01
C GLN A 485 -11.21 -17.68 -20.46
N ALA A 486 -12.36 -18.33 -20.70
CA ALA A 486 -12.91 -18.53 -22.03
C ALA A 486 -13.26 -17.18 -22.70
N ASP A 487 -13.87 -16.25 -21.98
CA ASP A 487 -14.15 -14.89 -22.44
C ASP A 487 -12.86 -14.14 -22.84
N ALA A 488 -11.76 -14.40 -22.13
CA ALA A 488 -10.44 -13.85 -22.39
C ALA A 488 -9.61 -14.63 -23.44
N GLY A 489 -10.17 -15.69 -24.05
CA GLY A 489 -9.48 -16.53 -25.03
C GLY A 489 -8.30 -17.33 -24.46
N SER A 490 -8.31 -17.62 -23.16
CA SER A 490 -7.29 -18.38 -22.45
C SER A 490 -7.72 -19.84 -22.22
N GLU A 491 -6.75 -20.74 -22.07
CA GLU A 491 -7.03 -22.15 -21.78
C GLU A 491 -7.64 -22.37 -20.39
N GLU A 492 -8.51 -23.37 -20.29
CA GLU A 492 -9.16 -23.79 -19.06
C GLU A 492 -8.13 -24.28 -18.03
N ARG A 493 -8.19 -23.74 -16.80
CA ARG A 493 -7.43 -24.29 -15.67
C ARG A 493 -8.30 -24.38 -14.43
N ARG A 494 -8.19 -25.52 -13.77
CA ARG A 494 -8.84 -25.75 -12.48
C ARG A 494 -8.21 -24.87 -11.40
N LEU A 495 -8.97 -23.93 -10.86
CA LEU A 495 -8.57 -23.05 -9.77
C LEU A 495 -8.40 -23.82 -8.45
N LEU A 496 -9.38 -24.67 -8.14
CA LEU A 496 -9.50 -25.43 -6.90
C LEU A 496 -9.44 -26.92 -7.18
N GLU A 497 -8.35 -27.56 -6.75
CA GLU A 497 -8.17 -29.00 -6.79
C GLU A 497 -8.59 -29.62 -5.45
N PRO A 498 -9.52 -30.57 -5.39
CA PRO A 498 -9.84 -31.25 -4.14
C PRO A 498 -8.61 -32.01 -3.61
N VAL A 499 -8.33 -31.87 -2.31
CA VAL A 499 -7.27 -32.62 -1.63
C VAL A 499 -7.84 -33.97 -1.19
N VAL A 500 -8.02 -34.90 -2.15
CA VAL A 500 -8.63 -36.24 -1.94
C VAL A 500 -7.88 -37.32 -2.71
N ASN A 501 -7.98 -38.57 -2.25
CA ASN A 501 -7.56 -39.75 -3.01
C ASN A 501 -8.64 -40.12 -4.04
N GLY A 502 -8.60 -39.50 -5.23
CA GLY A 502 -9.45 -39.86 -6.37
C GLY A 502 -10.75 -39.05 -6.45
N MET A 503 -11.08 -38.54 -7.65
CA MET A 503 -12.28 -37.71 -7.89
C MET A 503 -13.63 -38.43 -7.67
N ALA A 504 -13.63 -39.74 -7.38
CA ALA A 504 -14.84 -40.55 -7.28
C ALA A 504 -15.52 -40.52 -5.90
N ASP A 505 -14.84 -40.06 -4.84
CA ASP A 505 -15.26 -40.29 -3.45
C ASP A 505 -15.39 -39.01 -2.60
N ILE A 506 -15.90 -37.91 -3.16
CA ILE A 506 -16.54 -36.88 -2.31
C ILE A 506 -18.02 -37.26 -2.28
N PRO A 507 -18.53 -37.84 -1.18
CA PRO A 507 -19.95 -38.15 -1.08
C PRO A 507 -20.75 -36.86 -1.30
N THR A 508 -21.79 -36.90 -2.14
CA THR A 508 -22.72 -35.77 -2.37
C THR A 508 -23.40 -35.25 -1.08
N THR A 509 -23.18 -35.93 0.05
CA THR A 509 -23.63 -35.55 1.39
C THR A 509 -22.65 -34.65 2.15
N GLN A 510 -21.43 -34.42 1.65
CA GLN A 510 -20.40 -33.63 2.33
C GLN A 510 -20.56 -32.14 2.01
N GLN A 511 -20.87 -31.32 3.02
CA GLN A 511 -21.16 -29.89 2.84
C GLN A 511 -19.91 -29.03 2.59
N GLU A 512 -18.74 -29.46 3.06
CA GLU A 512 -17.46 -28.74 2.92
C GLU A 512 -16.36 -29.66 2.39
N GLY A 513 -15.30 -29.09 1.83
CA GLY A 513 -14.14 -29.81 1.33
C GLY A 513 -12.85 -29.01 1.48
N LEU A 514 -11.73 -29.71 1.59
CA LEU A 514 -10.40 -29.10 1.56
C LEU A 514 -9.90 -29.06 0.10
N PHE A 515 -9.49 -27.87 -0.33
CA PHE A 515 -9.02 -27.64 -1.69
C PHE A 515 -7.63 -27.01 -1.68
N LEU A 516 -6.87 -27.37 -2.71
CA LEU A 516 -5.64 -26.69 -3.09
C LEU A 516 -5.98 -25.63 -4.14
N TRP A 517 -5.93 -24.37 -3.72
CA TRP A 517 -6.12 -23.20 -4.56
C TRP A 517 -4.81 -22.84 -5.26
N THR A 518 -4.77 -22.95 -6.59
CA THR A 518 -3.57 -22.71 -7.39
C THR A 518 -3.63 -21.38 -8.14
N ILE A 519 -2.59 -20.54 -7.97
CA ILE A 519 -2.39 -19.29 -8.70
C ILE A 519 -1.19 -19.45 -9.64
N GLY A 520 -1.48 -19.89 -10.87
CA GLY A 520 -0.50 -20.01 -11.95
C GLY A 520 -0.23 -18.69 -12.69
N PRO A 521 0.66 -18.67 -13.69
CA PRO A 521 1.01 -17.46 -14.46
C PRO A 521 -0.18 -16.77 -15.13
N GLN A 522 -1.23 -17.51 -15.48
CA GLN A 522 -2.45 -16.98 -16.10
C GLN A 522 -3.38 -16.29 -15.09
N LEU A 523 -3.27 -16.61 -13.80
CA LEU A 523 -4.14 -16.11 -12.73
C LEU A 523 -3.39 -15.24 -11.71
N MET A 524 -2.09 -15.01 -11.91
CA MET A 524 -1.26 -14.26 -10.97
C MET A 524 -1.49 -12.75 -11.05
N TRP A 525 -2.02 -12.26 -12.18
CA TRP A 525 -2.28 -10.85 -12.39
C TRP A 525 -3.66 -10.48 -11.82
N GLN A 526 -3.69 -9.49 -10.94
CA GLN A 526 -4.92 -8.83 -10.52
C GLN A 526 -5.42 -7.86 -11.59
N HIS A 527 -6.71 -7.51 -11.54
CA HIS A 527 -7.39 -6.61 -12.48
C HIS A 527 -7.48 -7.13 -13.91
N MET A 528 -7.42 -8.45 -14.08
CA MET A 528 -7.71 -9.09 -15.36
C MET A 528 -9.21 -9.14 -15.62
N ASP A 529 -9.96 -9.61 -14.63
CA ASP A 529 -11.41 -9.77 -14.69
C ASP A 529 -11.95 -9.56 -13.28
N ARG A 530 -12.95 -8.69 -13.15
CA ARG A 530 -13.56 -8.33 -11.87
C ARG A 530 -14.15 -9.55 -11.15
N ARG A 531 -14.72 -10.52 -11.88
CA ARG A 531 -15.30 -11.75 -11.31
C ARG A 531 -14.22 -12.57 -10.59
N ILE A 532 -13.03 -12.65 -11.19
CA ILE A 532 -11.88 -13.38 -10.62
C ILE A 532 -11.35 -12.66 -9.38
N ASP A 533 -11.20 -11.33 -9.44
CA ASP A 533 -10.73 -10.54 -8.30
C ASP A 533 -11.70 -10.67 -7.10
N GLU A 534 -13.01 -10.53 -7.33
CA GLU A 534 -14.03 -10.70 -6.28
C GLU A 534 -14.02 -12.12 -5.71
N LEU A 535 -13.87 -13.15 -6.56
CA LEU A 535 -13.74 -14.53 -6.11
C LEU A 535 -12.50 -14.76 -5.24
N PHE A 536 -11.35 -14.22 -5.64
CA PHE A 536 -10.10 -14.34 -4.88
C PHE A 536 -10.24 -13.71 -3.50
N GLU A 537 -10.96 -12.59 -3.40
CA GLU A 537 -11.25 -11.94 -2.12
C GLU A 537 -12.10 -12.83 -1.19
N VAL A 538 -13.08 -13.56 -1.71
CA VAL A 538 -13.86 -14.53 -0.95
C VAL A 538 -13.00 -15.73 -0.52
N LEU A 539 -12.14 -16.24 -1.40
CA LEU A 539 -11.22 -17.34 -1.07
C LEU A 539 -10.22 -16.96 0.03
N TYR A 540 -9.69 -15.74 -0.03
CA TYR A 540 -8.87 -15.19 1.03
C TYR A 540 -9.65 -15.03 2.35
N ALA A 541 -10.93 -14.65 2.30
CA ALA A 541 -11.79 -14.57 3.48
C ALA A 541 -12.01 -15.96 4.12
N PHE A 542 -12.29 -16.99 3.31
CA PHE A 542 -12.34 -18.38 3.78
C PHE A 542 -11.02 -18.78 4.44
N ARG A 543 -9.89 -18.58 3.75
CA ARG A 543 -8.57 -18.94 4.26
C ARG A 543 -8.28 -18.30 5.62
N ARG A 544 -8.60 -17.01 5.80
CA ARG A 544 -8.42 -16.31 7.08
C ARG A 544 -9.37 -16.81 8.16
N ALA A 545 -10.64 -17.04 7.83
CA ALA A 545 -11.63 -17.56 8.77
C ALA A 545 -11.24 -18.95 9.31
N ASN A 546 -10.52 -19.74 8.50
CA ASN A 546 -10.12 -21.10 8.84
C ASN A 546 -8.79 -21.23 9.59
N ARG A 547 -8.09 -20.12 9.86
CA ARG A 547 -6.80 -20.15 10.59
C ARG A 547 -6.90 -20.73 11.99
N THR A 548 -8.05 -20.62 12.66
CA THR A 548 -8.31 -21.35 13.91
C THR A 548 -9.63 -22.10 13.76
N MET A 549 -9.63 -23.43 13.86
CA MET A 549 -10.79 -24.27 13.54
C MET A 549 -11.82 -24.35 14.69
N ASP A 550 -12.36 -23.20 15.08
CA ASP A 550 -13.48 -23.07 16.01
C ASP A 550 -14.75 -22.64 15.26
N GLU A 551 -15.77 -23.53 15.19
CA GLU A 551 -16.95 -23.44 14.32
C GLU A 551 -17.83 -22.21 14.62
N ASP A 552 -18.19 -21.97 15.89
CA ASP A 552 -19.01 -20.83 16.30
C ASP A 552 -18.33 -19.49 15.98
N SER A 553 -16.99 -19.50 15.97
CA SER A 553 -16.16 -18.37 15.62
C SER A 553 -15.90 -18.25 14.12
N GLN A 554 -15.99 -19.32 13.33
CA GLN A 554 -15.64 -19.35 11.90
C GLN A 554 -16.64 -18.55 11.06
N ILE A 555 -17.95 -18.77 11.22
CA ILE A 555 -18.99 -18.03 10.49
C ILE A 555 -18.93 -16.55 10.88
N SER A 556 -18.82 -16.25 12.18
CA SER A 556 -18.69 -14.89 12.68
C SER A 556 -17.43 -14.20 12.12
N ARG A 557 -16.29 -14.90 12.05
CA ARG A 557 -15.06 -14.40 11.43
C ARG A 557 -15.19 -14.23 9.94
N PHE A 558 -15.75 -15.19 9.21
CA PHE A 558 -15.97 -15.10 7.78
C PHE A 558 -16.85 -13.90 7.45
N THR A 559 -18.00 -13.77 8.12
CA THR A 559 -18.88 -12.59 8.01
C THR A 559 -18.12 -11.32 8.35
N LYS A 560 -17.33 -11.29 9.43
CA LYS A 560 -16.51 -10.13 9.77
C LYS A 560 -15.44 -9.81 8.72
N GLU A 561 -14.82 -10.80 8.11
CA GLU A 561 -13.82 -10.62 7.05
C GLU A 561 -14.45 -10.09 5.75
N LEU A 562 -15.67 -10.51 5.46
CA LEU A 562 -16.44 -10.06 4.30
C LEU A 562 -16.98 -8.64 4.55
N LEU A 563 -17.54 -8.37 5.73
CA LEU A 563 -17.97 -7.04 6.18
C LEU A 563 -16.82 -6.03 6.29
N ARG A 564 -15.63 -6.47 6.72
CA ARG A 564 -14.41 -5.64 6.73
C ARG A 564 -14.02 -5.16 5.34
N ARG A 565 -14.44 -5.89 4.30
CA ARG A 565 -14.15 -5.63 2.89
C ARG A 565 -15.37 -5.08 2.15
N GLU A 566 -16.49 -4.87 2.83
CA GLU A 566 -17.57 -4.05 2.29
C GLU A 566 -17.00 -2.70 1.87
N THR A 567 -17.40 -2.33 0.67
CA THR A 567 -16.92 -1.24 -0.16
C THR A 567 -16.77 0.08 0.60
N SER A 568 -15.83 0.92 0.12
CA SER A 568 -15.63 2.28 0.60
C SER A 568 -16.97 3.04 0.70
N ALA A 569 -17.10 3.97 1.64
CA ALA A 569 -18.30 4.81 1.78
C ALA A 569 -18.71 5.43 0.42
N LEU A 570 -17.72 5.90 -0.34
CA LEU A 570 -17.88 6.46 -1.69
C LEU A 570 -18.56 5.51 -2.69
N ASP A 571 -18.26 4.21 -2.64
CA ASP A 571 -18.86 3.21 -3.55
C ASP A 571 -20.27 2.78 -3.12
N ARG A 572 -20.62 2.94 -1.83
CA ARG A 572 -22.00 2.75 -1.33
C ARG A 572 -22.89 3.97 -1.57
N GLY A 573 -22.33 5.06 -2.12
CA GLY A 573 -23.00 6.36 -2.14
C GLY A 573 -23.20 6.95 -0.75
N VAL A 574 -22.48 6.44 0.26
CA VAL A 574 -22.42 7.04 1.60
C VAL A 574 -21.53 8.27 1.49
N ASP A 575 -22.07 9.39 1.93
CA ASP A 575 -21.37 10.67 1.94
C ASP A 575 -20.08 10.58 2.78
N GLU A 576 -18.97 11.04 2.22
CA GLU A 576 -17.63 11.04 2.82
C GLU A 576 -17.64 11.62 4.24
N PHE A 577 -18.43 12.68 4.46
CA PHE A 577 -18.49 13.39 5.73
C PHE A 577 -19.37 12.68 6.75
N VAL A 578 -20.40 11.96 6.31
CA VAL A 578 -21.18 11.05 7.18
C VAL A 578 -20.27 9.94 7.71
N ALA A 579 -19.52 9.28 6.81
CA ALA A 579 -18.58 8.23 7.21
C ALA A 579 -17.48 8.75 8.15
N PHE A 580 -17.03 10.00 7.94
CA PHE A 580 -16.10 10.67 8.85
C PHE A 580 -16.72 10.92 10.24
N GLY A 581 -17.97 11.38 10.31
CA GLY A 581 -18.69 11.56 11.57
C GLY A 581 -18.88 10.27 12.35
N GLU A 582 -19.16 9.16 11.65
CA GLU A 582 -19.24 7.82 12.25
C GLU A 582 -17.88 7.37 12.81
N TRP A 583 -16.79 7.63 12.08
CA TRP A 583 -15.44 7.26 12.49
C TRP A 583 -14.95 8.00 13.75
N LEU A 584 -15.43 9.24 13.93
CA LEU A 584 -15.21 10.04 15.14
C LEU A 584 -16.03 9.56 16.34
N SER A 585 -17.22 9.02 16.08
CA SER A 585 -18.22 8.66 17.09
C SER A 585 -17.91 7.34 17.82
N LEU A 586 -18.42 7.20 19.05
CA LEU A 586 -18.29 5.98 19.86
C LEU A 586 -19.35 4.91 19.56
N THR A 587 -20.42 5.30 18.88
CA THR A 587 -21.58 4.46 18.59
C THR A 587 -21.52 4.02 17.12
N PRO A 588 -21.31 2.73 16.83
CA PRO A 588 -21.75 2.17 15.56
C PRO A 588 -23.29 2.31 15.50
N GLN A 589 -23.85 2.69 14.34
CA GLN A 589 -25.29 2.54 14.12
C GLN A 589 -25.67 1.07 14.00
#